data_AF-A0A061M168-F1
#
_entry.id   AF-A0A061M168-F1
#
_cell.length_a   1.000
_cell.length_b   1.000
_cell.length_c   1.000
_cell.angle_alpha   90.00
_cell.angle_beta   90.00
_cell.angle_gamma   90.00
#
_symmetry.space_group_name_H-M   'P 1'
#
loop_
_entity.id
_entity.type
_entity.pdbx_description
1 polymer ?
#
loop_
_entity_poly.entity_id
_entity_poly.type
_entity_poly.pdbx_seq_one_letter_code
_entity_poly.pdbx_strand_id
1 'polypeptide(L)'
;MAEPGKRRSILVPTPFARHLGQYLWYLVDAEQGDRSGRWLAARTDRSNGYWEKILNVKQAMTTNDIELVAEVFGVSPYQFVRDAREWVDEAAESGAGVVPLSPGAASRNVRGTAHTEQHSDRELRVAFRDDAGSGELVDE
;
A
#
# COMPACT_ATOMS: atom_id res chain seq x y z
N MET A 1 -34.13 0.18 25.42
CA MET A 1 -33.41 -1.08 25.13
C MET A 1 -32.35 -0.76 24.08
N ALA A 2 -31.13 -1.28 24.19
CA ALA A 2 -30.08 -1.01 23.20
C ALA A 2 -30.04 -2.14 22.16
N GLU A 3 -30.07 -1.79 20.88
CA GLU A 3 -29.86 -2.77 19.81
C GLU A 3 -28.43 -3.31 19.84
N PRO A 4 -28.19 -4.60 19.55
CA PRO A 4 -26.85 -5.16 19.44
C PRO A 4 -26.14 -4.58 18.21
N GLY A 5 -25.41 -3.48 18.42
CA GLY A 5 -24.70 -2.73 17.37
C GLY A 5 -23.92 -3.65 16.45
N LYS A 6 -24.38 -3.74 15.18
CA LYS A 6 -23.96 -4.73 14.18
C LYS A 6 -22.49 -4.52 13.83
N ARG A 7 -21.60 -5.19 14.58
CA ARG A 7 -20.14 -5.09 14.47
C ARG A 7 -19.70 -5.49 13.05
N ARG A 8 -19.58 -4.50 12.16
CA ARG A 8 -18.91 -4.66 10.87
C ARG A 8 -17.46 -4.98 11.16
N SER A 9 -17.09 -6.25 11.06
CA SER A 9 -15.70 -6.68 11.09
C SER A 9 -15.00 -6.11 9.86
N ILE A 10 -14.38 -4.94 10.03
CA ILE A 10 -13.41 -4.43 9.06
C ILE A 10 -12.28 -5.46 9.07
N LEU A 11 -12.26 -6.31 8.04
CA LEU A 11 -11.21 -7.29 7.81
C LEU A 11 -9.95 -6.51 7.43
N VAL A 12 -9.21 -6.10 8.47
CA VAL A 12 -7.88 -5.52 8.36
C VAL A 12 -7.05 -6.47 7.50
N PRO A 13 -6.58 -6.07 6.31
CA PRO A 13 -5.95 -7.00 5.40
C PRO A 13 -4.76 -7.70 6.05
N THR A 14 -4.69 -9.01 5.92
CA THR A 14 -3.46 -9.78 6.14
C THR A 14 -2.42 -9.36 5.09
N PRO A 15 -1.12 -9.64 5.27
CA PRO A 15 -0.11 -9.29 4.28
C PRO A 15 -0.44 -9.83 2.88
N PHE A 16 -0.84 -11.10 2.78
CA PHE A 16 -1.34 -11.71 1.54
C PHE A 16 -2.56 -10.99 0.94
N ALA A 17 -3.51 -10.54 1.77
CA ALA A 17 -4.65 -9.75 1.29
C ALA A 17 -4.27 -8.33 0.82
N ARG A 18 -3.11 -7.79 1.24
CA ARG A 18 -2.54 -6.57 0.64
C ARG A 18 -2.01 -6.88 -0.76
N HIS A 19 -1.27 -7.97 -0.91
CA HIS A 19 -0.67 -8.37 -2.19
C HIS A 19 -1.74 -8.52 -3.28
N LEU A 20 -2.85 -9.20 -2.98
CA LEU A 20 -3.98 -9.32 -3.92
C LEU A 20 -4.55 -7.94 -4.35
N GLY A 21 -4.69 -6.99 -3.41
CA GLY A 21 -5.17 -5.64 -3.72
C GLY A 21 -4.15 -4.77 -4.48
N GLN A 22 -2.85 -4.95 -4.22
CA GLN A 22 -1.75 -4.27 -4.92
C GLN A 22 -1.58 -4.80 -6.34
N TYR A 23 -1.65 -6.12 -6.53
CA TYR A 23 -1.63 -6.77 -7.83
C TYR A 23 -2.88 -6.43 -8.65
N LEU A 24 -4.07 -6.42 -8.03
CA LEU A 24 -5.29 -5.93 -8.69
C LEU A 24 -5.15 -4.46 -9.12
N TRP A 25 -4.51 -3.60 -8.33
CA TRP A 25 -4.20 -2.25 -8.76
C TRP A 25 -3.27 -2.23 -9.98
N TYR A 26 -2.18 -3.00 -9.97
CA TYR A 26 -1.25 -3.09 -11.10
C TYR A 26 -1.95 -3.51 -12.40
N LEU A 27 -2.84 -4.52 -12.36
CA LEU A 27 -3.63 -4.94 -13.53
C LEU A 27 -4.63 -3.87 -14.00
N VAL A 28 -5.29 -3.16 -13.06
CA VAL A 28 -6.22 -2.07 -13.41
C VAL A 28 -5.48 -0.86 -14.01
N ASP A 29 -4.27 -0.56 -13.55
CA ASP A 29 -3.43 0.54 -14.08
C ASP A 29 -2.93 0.22 -15.51
N ALA A 30 -2.52 -1.03 -15.76
CA ALA A 30 -2.15 -1.51 -17.10
C ALA A 30 -3.31 -1.41 -18.11
N GLU A 31 -4.55 -1.64 -17.66
CA GLU A 31 -5.79 -1.46 -18.42
C GLU A 31 -6.32 0.00 -18.45
N GLN A 32 -5.47 0.97 -18.09
CA GLN A 32 -5.79 2.41 -18.07
C GLN A 32 -7.00 2.77 -17.17
N GLY A 33 -7.22 1.97 -16.13
CA GLY A 33 -8.21 2.17 -15.09
C GLY A 33 -7.73 3.03 -13.93
N ASP A 34 -8.57 3.18 -12.90
CA ASP A 34 -8.36 4.17 -11.85
C ASP A 34 -8.67 3.67 -10.43
N ARG A 35 -8.00 4.27 -9.43
CA ARG A 35 -8.17 3.91 -8.01
C ARG A 35 -9.55 4.22 -7.41
N SER A 36 -10.44 4.91 -8.15
CA SER A 36 -11.84 5.09 -7.72
C SER A 36 -12.70 3.83 -7.89
N GLY A 37 -12.17 2.78 -8.55
CA GLY A 37 -12.87 1.53 -8.78
C GLY A 37 -13.96 1.63 -9.84
N ARG A 38 -14.07 2.74 -10.58
CA ARG A 38 -15.04 2.91 -11.67
C ARG A 38 -14.78 1.95 -12.83
N TRP A 39 -13.51 1.71 -13.16
CA TRP A 39 -13.12 0.75 -14.22
C TRP A 39 -13.63 -0.68 -13.92
N LEU A 40 -13.52 -1.14 -12.66
CA LEU A 40 -14.01 -2.45 -12.22
C LEU A 40 -15.55 -2.48 -12.08
N ALA A 41 -16.16 -1.42 -11.57
CA ALA A 41 -17.61 -1.32 -11.42
C ALA A 41 -18.37 -1.25 -12.77
N ALA A 42 -17.68 -0.89 -13.86
CA ALA A 42 -18.23 -0.96 -15.22
C ALA A 42 -18.23 -2.40 -15.80
N ARG A 43 -17.63 -3.37 -15.10
CA ARG A 43 -17.40 -4.75 -15.57
C ARG A 43 -17.88 -5.84 -14.59
N THR A 44 -18.47 -5.45 -13.45
CA THR A 44 -18.85 -6.36 -12.36
C THR A 44 -20.15 -5.91 -11.67
N ASP A 45 -20.73 -6.74 -10.81
CA ASP A 45 -21.94 -6.41 -10.04
C ASP A 45 -21.68 -5.48 -8.83
N ARG A 46 -20.41 -5.20 -8.50
CA ARG A 46 -20.01 -4.44 -7.32
C ARG A 46 -19.86 -2.95 -7.62
N SER A 47 -20.21 -2.11 -6.65
CA SER A 47 -20.11 -0.65 -6.78
C SER A 47 -18.66 -0.14 -6.78
N ASN A 48 -18.42 1.03 -7.38
CA ASN A 48 -17.10 1.66 -7.44
C ASN A 48 -16.49 1.86 -6.04
N GLY A 49 -17.28 2.36 -5.09
CA GLY A 49 -16.89 2.53 -3.69
C GLY A 49 -16.70 1.21 -2.92
N TYR A 50 -16.98 0.04 -3.51
CA TYR A 50 -16.52 -1.25 -2.99
C TYR A 50 -15.10 -1.53 -3.49
N TRP A 51 -14.88 -1.47 -4.81
CA TRP A 51 -13.56 -1.67 -5.43
C TRP A 51 -12.51 -0.66 -4.98
N GLU A 52 -12.87 0.61 -4.77
CA GLU A 52 -12.01 1.66 -4.22
C GLU A 52 -11.37 1.22 -2.88
N LYS A 53 -12.10 0.49 -2.03
CA LYS A 53 -11.58 -0.02 -0.75
C LYS A 53 -10.58 -1.16 -0.94
N ILE A 54 -10.74 -1.98 -1.96
CA ILE A 54 -9.82 -3.08 -2.28
C ILE A 54 -8.55 -2.52 -2.93
N LEU A 55 -8.68 -1.67 -3.96
CA LEU A 55 -7.57 -1.04 -4.68
C LEU A 55 -6.70 -0.16 -3.77
N ASN A 56 -7.29 0.50 -2.77
CA ASN A 56 -6.56 1.26 -1.76
C ASN A 56 -6.22 0.45 -0.49
N VAL A 57 -6.38 -0.88 -0.53
CA VAL A 57 -5.97 -1.83 0.53
C VAL A 57 -6.60 -1.50 1.92
N LYS A 58 -7.79 -0.89 1.90
CA LYS A 58 -8.65 -0.61 3.07
C LYS A 58 -9.52 -1.82 3.45
N GLN A 59 -9.67 -2.79 2.55
CA GLN A 59 -10.49 -4.00 2.69
C GLN A 59 -9.82 -5.18 1.97
N ALA A 60 -9.87 -6.37 2.55
CA ALA A 60 -9.45 -7.60 1.88
C ALA A 60 -10.45 -8.05 0.81
N MET A 61 -9.97 -8.69 -0.26
CA MET A 61 -10.80 -9.44 -1.20
C MET A 61 -11.32 -10.73 -0.54
N THR A 62 -12.55 -11.13 -0.87
CA THR A 62 -13.11 -12.45 -0.59
C THR A 62 -12.89 -13.39 -1.78
N THR A 63 -13.16 -14.68 -1.63
CA THR A 63 -13.07 -15.67 -2.74
C THR A 63 -13.92 -15.28 -3.93
N ASN A 64 -15.15 -14.79 -3.70
CA ASN A 64 -16.05 -14.29 -4.75
C ASN A 64 -15.43 -13.09 -5.50
N ASP A 65 -14.66 -12.23 -4.82
CA ASP A 65 -14.05 -11.08 -5.48
C ASP A 65 -12.82 -11.51 -6.29
N ILE A 66 -12.09 -12.55 -5.86
CA ILE A 66 -11.04 -13.20 -6.65
C ILE A 66 -11.64 -13.84 -7.92
N GLU A 67 -12.77 -14.52 -7.80
CA GLU A 67 -13.50 -15.12 -8.92
C GLU A 67 -13.94 -14.06 -9.95
N LEU A 68 -14.57 -12.96 -9.48
CA LEU A 68 -14.99 -11.85 -10.34
C LEU A 68 -13.83 -11.17 -11.07
N VAL A 69 -12.71 -10.88 -10.39
CA VAL A 69 -11.58 -10.22 -11.08
C VAL A 69 -10.86 -11.19 -12.02
N ALA A 70 -10.76 -12.48 -11.67
CA ALA A 70 -10.18 -13.49 -12.55
C ALA A 70 -10.96 -13.60 -13.87
N GLU A 71 -12.30 -13.59 -13.81
CA GLU A 71 -13.17 -13.53 -14.99
C GLU A 71 -12.93 -12.25 -15.81
N VAL A 72 -12.85 -11.08 -15.17
CA VAL A 72 -12.59 -9.78 -15.83
C VAL A 72 -11.24 -9.75 -16.58
N PHE A 73 -10.21 -10.43 -16.07
CA PHE A 73 -8.89 -10.52 -16.71
C PHE A 73 -8.69 -11.82 -17.54
N GLY A 74 -9.74 -12.64 -17.71
CA GLY A 74 -9.68 -13.86 -18.55
C GLY A 74 -8.79 -14.98 -18.01
N VAL A 75 -8.51 -15.00 -16.71
CA VAL A 75 -7.64 -15.99 -16.03
C VAL A 75 -8.43 -16.88 -15.08
N SER A 76 -7.83 -17.98 -14.59
CA SER A 76 -8.45 -18.76 -13.51
C SER A 76 -8.25 -18.11 -12.13
N PRO A 77 -9.16 -18.30 -11.16
CA PRO A 77 -8.99 -17.78 -9.80
C PRO A 77 -7.71 -18.27 -9.09
N TYR A 78 -7.28 -19.51 -9.40
CA TYR A 78 -6.01 -20.06 -8.92
C TYR A 78 -4.81 -19.35 -9.56
N GLN A 79 -4.86 -19.12 -10.88
CA GLN A 79 -3.82 -18.39 -11.59
C GLN A 79 -3.69 -16.96 -11.06
N PHE A 80 -4.78 -16.21 -10.91
CA PHE A 80 -4.75 -14.87 -10.31
C PHE A 80 -4.03 -14.86 -8.95
N VAL A 81 -4.30 -15.86 -8.09
CA VAL A 81 -3.66 -15.99 -6.76
C VAL A 81 -2.19 -16.41 -6.82
N ARG A 82 -1.77 -17.16 -7.84
CA ARG A 82 -0.38 -17.53 -8.10
C ARG A 82 0.40 -16.32 -8.62
N ASP A 83 -0.10 -15.70 -9.68
CA ASP A 83 0.54 -14.61 -10.39
C ASP A 83 0.68 -13.37 -9.46
N ALA A 84 -0.29 -13.17 -8.55
CA ALA A 84 -0.22 -12.16 -7.47
C ALA A 84 0.82 -12.45 -6.36
N ARG A 85 1.40 -13.66 -6.29
CA ARG A 85 2.53 -13.98 -5.41
C ARG A 85 3.84 -13.80 -6.16
N GLU A 86 3.95 -14.40 -7.35
CA GLU A 86 5.11 -14.30 -8.23
C GLU A 86 5.47 -12.82 -8.50
N TRP A 87 4.48 -11.95 -8.73
CA TRP A 87 4.65 -10.50 -8.86
C TRP A 87 5.24 -9.81 -7.62
N VAL A 88 4.90 -10.26 -6.40
CA VAL A 88 5.46 -9.66 -5.17
C VAL A 88 6.88 -10.12 -4.92
N ASP A 89 7.19 -11.38 -5.21
CA ASP A 89 8.54 -11.91 -5.08
C ASP A 89 9.48 -11.20 -6.09
N GLU A 90 9.06 -11.05 -7.36
CA GLU A 90 9.77 -10.26 -8.38
C GLU A 90 9.92 -8.77 -8.00
N ALA A 91 8.87 -8.14 -7.48
CA ALA A 91 8.91 -6.74 -7.05
C ALA A 91 9.78 -6.50 -5.80
N ALA A 92 9.97 -7.53 -4.97
CA ALA A 92 10.91 -7.50 -3.85
C ALA A 92 12.36 -7.66 -4.31
N GLU A 93 12.63 -8.57 -5.26
CA GLU A 93 13.97 -8.79 -5.82
C GLU A 93 14.48 -7.60 -6.66
N SER A 94 13.60 -7.00 -7.46
CA SER A 94 13.91 -5.83 -8.29
C SER A 94 14.01 -4.50 -7.52
N GLY A 95 13.66 -4.48 -6.22
CA GLY A 95 13.60 -3.27 -5.41
C GLY A 95 12.49 -2.28 -5.83
N ALA A 96 11.56 -2.70 -6.69
CA ALA A 96 10.60 -1.86 -7.39
C ALA A 96 9.38 -1.45 -6.53
N GLY A 97 9.64 -0.80 -5.39
CA GLY A 97 8.64 0.04 -4.70
C GLY A 97 7.47 -0.68 -4.01
N VAL A 98 7.38 -2.01 -4.05
CA VAL A 98 6.47 -2.75 -3.15
C VAL A 98 7.00 -2.60 -1.73
N VAL A 99 6.24 -1.89 -0.89
CA VAL A 99 6.62 -1.55 0.50
C VAL A 99 7.01 -2.84 1.24
N PRO A 100 8.29 -3.03 1.59
CA PRO A 100 8.78 -4.33 2.02
C PRO A 100 8.16 -4.73 3.36
N LEU A 101 7.58 -5.93 3.40
CA LEU A 101 6.98 -6.49 4.60
C LEU A 101 8.07 -6.85 5.62
N SER A 102 8.47 -5.89 6.46
CA SER A 102 9.24 -6.18 7.67
C SER A 102 8.50 -7.24 8.51
N PRO A 103 9.05 -8.46 8.70
CA PRO A 103 8.35 -9.57 9.37
C PRO A 103 8.30 -9.41 10.91
N GLY A 104 8.43 -8.18 11.42
CA GLY A 104 8.60 -7.87 12.84
C GLY A 104 7.33 -7.52 13.61
N ALA A 105 6.20 -7.26 12.94
CA ALA A 105 4.95 -6.84 13.60
C ALA A 105 4.13 -7.98 14.25
N ALA A 106 4.78 -9.10 14.58
CA ALA A 106 4.15 -10.19 15.34
C ALA A 106 3.95 -9.74 16.80
N SER A 107 2.69 -9.64 17.24
CA SER A 107 2.31 -9.12 18.56
C SER A 107 2.96 -9.90 19.71
N ARG A 108 4.05 -9.38 20.24
CA ARG A 108 4.75 -9.92 21.41
C ARG A 108 4.60 -8.96 22.60
N ASN A 109 3.45 -9.05 23.26
CA ASN A 109 3.19 -8.37 24.53
C ASN A 109 4.16 -8.85 25.63
N VAL A 110 5.29 -8.16 25.80
CA VAL A 110 6.18 -8.31 26.96
C VAL A 110 6.22 -6.96 27.68
N ARG A 111 5.78 -6.95 28.94
CA ARG A 111 6.00 -5.82 29.84
C ARG A 111 7.50 -5.74 30.16
N GLY A 112 8.13 -4.62 29.80
CA GLY A 112 9.54 -4.35 30.12
C GLY A 112 9.77 -2.85 30.19
N THR A 113 9.93 -2.33 31.41
CA THR A 113 10.22 -0.91 31.67
C THR A 113 11.72 -0.64 31.57
N ALA A 114 12.13 0.31 30.73
CA ALA A 114 13.42 0.98 30.86
C ALA A 114 13.37 2.38 30.21
N HIS A 115 13.67 3.42 30.99
CA HIS A 115 14.29 4.63 30.44
C HIS A 115 15.74 4.30 30.08
N THR A 116 16.28 4.98 29.07
CA THR A 116 17.61 5.61 29.12
C THR A 116 17.73 6.58 27.95
N GLU A 117 17.94 7.86 28.25
CA GLU A 117 18.49 8.82 27.30
C GLU A 117 20.00 8.60 27.21
N GLN A 118 20.58 8.55 26.01
CA GLN A 118 21.99 8.86 25.84
C GLN A 118 22.20 9.82 24.65
N HIS A 119 22.76 10.98 24.99
CA HIS A 119 23.37 11.94 24.08
C HIS A 119 24.78 11.47 23.65
N SER A 120 25.47 12.31 22.87
CA SER A 120 26.83 12.16 22.31
C SER A 120 26.94 11.23 21.08
N ASP A 121 27.80 11.52 20.09
CA ASP A 121 28.72 12.67 19.95
C ASP A 121 28.90 13.12 18.49
N ARG A 122 28.84 14.45 18.29
CA ARG A 122 29.90 15.27 17.66
C ARG A 122 30.31 15.10 16.18
N GLU A 123 30.06 16.21 15.45
CA GLU A 123 30.87 16.86 14.41
C GLU A 123 31.68 16.03 13.38
N LEU A 124 31.47 16.39 12.10
CA LEU A 124 32.61 16.68 11.22
C LEU A 124 32.35 17.97 10.42
N ARG A 125 33.30 18.90 10.47
CA ARG A 125 33.27 20.17 9.73
C ARG A 125 33.65 19.96 8.26
N VAL A 126 33.01 20.71 7.37
CA VAL A 126 33.69 21.41 6.28
C VAL A 126 33.25 22.88 6.31
N ALA A 127 34.17 23.80 6.06
CA ALA A 127 33.96 25.25 6.11
C ALA A 127 34.79 25.96 5.03
N PHE A 128 34.65 27.30 4.91
CA PHE A 128 35.22 28.22 3.90
C PHE A 128 34.48 28.17 2.54
N ARG A 129 34.00 29.26 1.89
CA ARG A 129 34.31 30.72 1.87
C ARG A 129 35.65 31.00 1.13
N ASP A 130 35.86 32.00 0.26
CA ASP A 130 35.44 33.43 0.13
C ASP A 130 35.19 33.81 -1.36
N ASP A 131 34.53 34.91 -1.80
CA ASP A 131 33.51 35.87 -1.27
C ASP A 131 33.09 36.85 -2.43
N ALA A 132 32.19 37.82 -2.18
CA ALA A 132 31.88 39.05 -2.98
C ALA A 132 30.96 39.01 -4.23
N GLY A 133 30.14 40.07 -4.38
CA GLY A 133 29.31 40.38 -5.56
C GLY A 133 28.17 41.39 -5.30
N SER A 134 28.40 42.69 -5.52
CA SER A 134 27.45 43.78 -5.21
C SER A 134 26.72 44.35 -6.45
N GLY A 135 25.53 44.94 -6.24
CA GLY A 135 24.75 45.71 -7.23
C GLY A 135 23.38 45.08 -7.55
N GLU A 136 22.35 45.82 -7.96
CA GLU A 136 22.14 47.28 -8.02
C GLU A 136 20.61 47.58 -7.99
N LEU A 137 20.21 48.85 -7.83
CA LEU A 137 18.81 49.31 -7.92
C LEU A 137 18.30 49.30 -9.36
N VAL A 138 17.01 49.00 -9.55
CA VAL A 138 16.23 49.44 -10.74
C VAL A 138 14.78 49.73 -10.32
N ASP A 139 14.21 50.82 -10.85
CA ASP A 139 12.85 51.33 -10.63
C ASP A 139 11.74 50.51 -11.33
N GLU A 140 10.52 50.57 -10.78
CA GLU A 140 9.26 50.71 -11.55
C GLU A 140 8.23 51.53 -10.72
#